data_AF-A0A7U8CAC1-F1
#
_entry.id   AF-A0A7U8CAC1-F1
#
_cell.length_a   1.000
_cell.length_b   1.000
_cell.length_c   1.000
_cell.angle_alpha   90.00
_cell.angle_beta   90.00
_cell.angle_gamma   90.00
#
_symmetry.space_group_name_H-M   'P 1'
#
loop_
_entity.id
_entity.type
_entity.pdbx_description
1 polymer ?
#
loop_
_entity_poly.entity_id
_entity_poly.type
_entity_poly.pdbx_seq_one_letter_code
_entity_poly.pdbx_strand_id
1 'polypeptide(L)'
;MNAIKGFVALFVLSCSLSVSAKDILAYGENVVLCETILQLNSGKSTLGFIKKYTDKYRYKSSAEFLRENSKNNILCSGRSLIYFVIYRGHDDDVQALFKAGLAPNDIIEDNRGRRMTMLDYVMQIYRSEPNENKKETIKAKIKVIRKARGKTCAQLERRDCVLELP
;
A
#
# COMPACT_ATOMS: atom_id res chain seq x y z
N MET A 1 -26.46 66.19 -8.75
CA MET A 1 -26.44 65.12 -9.78
C MET A 1 -25.00 64.67 -9.95
N ASN A 2 -24.68 63.43 -9.59
CA ASN A 2 -23.74 62.55 -10.30
C ASN A 2 -23.55 61.27 -9.46
N ALA A 3 -24.16 60.20 -9.96
CA ALA A 3 -24.10 58.85 -9.44
C ALA A 3 -22.82 58.17 -9.94
N ILE A 4 -21.97 57.72 -9.02
CA ILE A 4 -20.88 56.80 -9.34
C ILE A 4 -21.40 55.38 -9.07
N LYS A 5 -21.73 54.67 -10.15
CA LYS A 5 -22.04 53.24 -10.14
C LYS A 5 -20.73 52.46 -9.94
N GLY A 6 -20.47 52.01 -8.72
CA GLY A 6 -19.38 51.10 -8.39
C GLY A 6 -19.86 49.65 -8.48
N PHE A 7 -19.37 48.92 -9.49
CA PHE A 7 -19.62 47.51 -9.73
C PHE A 7 -18.83 46.69 -8.70
N VAL A 8 -19.49 46.12 -7.67
CA VAL A 8 -18.85 45.18 -6.75
C VAL A 8 -18.88 43.80 -7.42
N ALA A 9 -17.76 43.42 -8.03
CA ALA A 9 -17.55 42.08 -8.53
C ALA A 9 -17.50 41.12 -7.33
N LEU A 10 -18.53 40.28 -7.21
CA LEU A 10 -18.54 39.11 -6.34
C LEU A 10 -17.46 38.14 -6.85
N PHE A 11 -16.25 38.25 -6.31
CA PHE A 11 -15.27 37.17 -6.42
C PHE A 11 -15.77 36.01 -5.56
N VAL A 12 -16.48 35.09 -6.20
CA VAL A 12 -16.65 33.73 -5.67
C VAL A 12 -15.25 33.11 -5.72
N LEU A 13 -14.46 33.31 -4.66
CA LEU A 13 -13.33 32.44 -4.37
C LEU A 13 -13.93 31.06 -4.11
N SER A 14 -14.00 30.24 -5.14
CA SER A 14 -14.10 28.80 -4.99
C SER A 14 -12.87 28.37 -4.20
N CYS A 15 -13.06 28.21 -2.90
CA CYS A 15 -12.08 27.60 -2.02
C CYS A 15 -11.97 26.15 -2.48
N SER A 16 -11.06 25.91 -3.43
CA SER A 16 -10.57 24.59 -3.77
C SER A 16 -9.92 24.06 -2.51
N LEU A 17 -10.70 23.36 -1.69
CA LEU A 17 -10.20 22.50 -0.62
C LEU A 17 -9.27 21.49 -1.29
N SER A 18 -8.00 21.85 -1.43
CA SER A 18 -6.92 20.89 -1.50
C SER A 18 -6.91 20.21 -0.14
N VAL A 19 -7.74 19.17 0.00
CA VAL A 19 -7.68 18.24 1.12
C VAL A 19 -6.28 17.64 1.04
N SER A 20 -5.37 18.21 1.83
CA SER A 20 -4.06 17.65 2.07
C SER A 20 -4.28 16.22 2.54
N ALA A 21 -3.84 15.25 1.74
CA ALA A 21 -3.93 13.81 1.94
C ALA A 21 -3.12 13.30 3.16
N LYS A 22 -2.98 14.11 4.22
CA LYS A 22 -2.08 13.84 5.33
C LYS A 22 -2.64 12.90 6.38
N ASP A 23 -3.94 12.64 6.41
CA ASP A 23 -4.53 11.63 7.29
C ASP A 23 -5.72 10.96 6.57
N ILE A 24 -5.42 10.03 5.66
CA ILE A 24 -6.44 9.30 4.90
C ILE A 24 -7.29 8.40 5.83
N LEU A 25 -6.74 7.99 6.97
CA LEU A 25 -7.43 7.22 7.99
C LEU A 25 -7.26 7.89 9.35
N ALA A 26 -8.34 7.99 10.13
CA ALA A 26 -8.19 8.27 11.56
C ALA A 26 -7.34 7.16 12.20
N TYR A 27 -6.53 7.47 13.21
CA TYR A 27 -5.65 6.50 13.89
C TYR A 27 -6.36 5.16 14.21
N GLY A 28 -7.64 5.22 14.62
CA GLY A 28 -8.46 4.03 14.87
C GLY A 28 -8.77 3.18 13.63
N GLU A 29 -8.98 3.77 12.46
CA GLU A 29 -9.28 3.04 11.22
C GLU A 29 -8.06 2.27 10.70
N ASN A 30 -6.84 2.81 10.91
CA ASN A 30 -5.59 2.10 10.64
C ASN A 30 -5.48 0.84 11.52
N VAL A 31 -5.71 0.97 12.84
CA VAL A 31 -5.61 -0.16 13.76
C VAL A 31 -6.60 -1.28 13.39
N VAL A 32 -7.86 -0.92 13.13
CA VAL A 32 -8.91 -1.90 12.73
C VAL A 32 -8.55 -2.63 11.45
N LEU A 33 -7.96 -1.96 10.45
CA LEU A 33 -7.47 -2.59 9.23
C LEU A 33 -6.41 -3.65 9.53
N CYS A 34 -5.39 -3.27 10.29
CA CYS A 34 -4.26 -4.12 10.56
C CYS A 34 -4.65 -5.33 11.41
N GLU A 35 -5.54 -5.14 12.39
CA GLU A 35 -6.12 -6.22 13.18
C GLU A 35 -6.98 -7.14 12.33
N THR A 36 -7.78 -6.58 11.41
CA THR A 36 -8.60 -7.37 10.47
C THR A 36 -7.75 -8.30 9.61
N ILE A 37 -6.63 -7.79 9.06
CA ILE A 37 -5.69 -8.60 8.27
C ILE A 37 -5.10 -9.73 9.12
N LEU A 38 -4.77 -9.48 10.39
CA LEU A 38 -4.23 -10.50 11.28
C LEU A 38 -5.28 -11.55 11.67
N GLN A 39 -6.49 -11.11 12.04
CA GLN A 39 -7.49 -11.92 12.71
C GLN A 39 -8.41 -12.68 11.75
N LEU A 40 -8.76 -12.11 10.59
CA LEU A 40 -9.82 -12.66 9.74
C LEU A 40 -9.35 -13.70 8.71
N ASN A 41 -8.05 -13.98 8.65
CA ASN A 41 -7.45 -15.08 7.89
C ASN A 41 -8.08 -15.35 6.50
N SER A 42 -8.29 -14.29 5.72
CA SER A 42 -8.83 -14.40 4.37
C SER A 42 -8.51 -13.17 3.53
N GLY A 43 -7.80 -13.40 2.43
CA GLY A 43 -7.56 -12.45 1.35
C GLY A 43 -8.83 -11.87 0.74
N LYS A 44 -9.99 -12.51 0.93
CA LYS A 44 -11.30 -11.92 0.59
C LYS A 44 -11.58 -10.67 1.45
N SER A 45 -11.26 -10.72 2.73
CA SER A 45 -11.40 -9.60 3.66
C SER A 45 -10.42 -8.49 3.32
N THR A 46 -9.16 -8.82 3.04
CA THR A 46 -8.15 -7.84 2.59
C THR A 46 -8.57 -7.14 1.29
N LEU A 47 -9.04 -7.89 0.29
CA LEU A 47 -9.54 -7.31 -0.96
C LEU A 47 -10.80 -6.47 -0.73
N GLY A 48 -11.74 -6.98 0.06
CA GLY A 48 -12.98 -6.29 0.40
C GLY A 48 -12.71 -4.95 1.10
N PHE A 49 -11.74 -4.94 2.01
CA PHE A 49 -11.26 -3.72 2.66
C PHE A 49 -10.70 -2.75 1.62
N ILE A 50 -9.74 -3.17 0.81
CA ILE A 50 -9.11 -2.31 -0.20
C ILE A 50 -10.19 -1.66 -1.10
N LYS A 51 -11.17 -2.45 -1.56
CA LYS A 51 -12.28 -1.95 -2.38
C LYS A 51 -13.15 -0.94 -1.63
N LYS A 52 -13.60 -1.27 -0.42
CA LYS A 52 -14.43 -0.38 0.41
C LYS A 52 -13.78 1.00 0.60
N TYR A 53 -12.47 1.03 0.82
CA TYR A 53 -11.73 2.28 1.01
C TYR A 53 -11.45 3.00 -0.31
N THR A 54 -11.17 2.26 -1.38
CA THR A 54 -11.11 2.83 -2.73
C THR A 54 -12.39 3.63 -3.03
N ASP A 55 -13.55 3.04 -2.74
CA ASP A 55 -14.86 3.66 -2.97
C ASP A 55 -15.12 4.85 -2.05
N LYS A 56 -14.86 4.72 -0.74
CA LYS A 56 -15.08 5.78 0.26
C LYS A 56 -14.34 7.07 -0.07
N TYR A 57 -13.08 6.96 -0.51
CA TYR A 57 -12.22 8.11 -0.80
C TYR A 57 -12.18 8.49 -2.29
N ARG A 58 -13.04 7.88 -3.12
CA ARG A 58 -13.21 8.19 -4.55
C ARG A 58 -11.93 8.08 -5.37
N TYR A 59 -11.09 7.09 -5.04
CA TYR A 59 -9.99 6.69 -5.91
C TYR A 59 -10.54 6.12 -7.22
N LYS A 60 -9.87 6.37 -8.35
CA LYS A 60 -10.30 5.84 -9.65
C LYS A 60 -10.11 4.33 -9.72
N SER A 61 -9.20 3.78 -8.94
CA SER A 61 -8.98 2.34 -8.83
C SER A 61 -8.31 1.93 -7.51
N SER A 62 -8.45 0.67 -7.13
CA SER A 62 -7.72 0.10 -5.99
C SER A 62 -6.20 0.12 -6.20
N ALA A 63 -5.72 0.07 -7.43
CA ALA A 63 -4.30 0.18 -7.74
C ALA A 63 -3.77 1.60 -7.45
N GLU A 64 -4.54 2.63 -7.81
CA GLU A 64 -4.23 4.02 -7.49
C GLU A 64 -4.25 4.23 -5.97
N PHE A 65 -5.28 3.75 -5.28
CA PHE A 65 -5.34 3.75 -3.82
C PHE A 65 -4.08 3.13 -3.21
N LEU A 66 -3.69 1.92 -3.64
CA LEU A 66 -2.51 1.25 -3.11
C LEU A 66 -1.21 2.01 -3.42
N ARG A 67 -1.06 2.63 -4.59
CA ARG A 67 0.16 3.38 -4.96
C ARG A 67 0.29 4.70 -4.22
N GLU A 68 -0.82 5.41 -4.03
CA GLU A 68 -0.82 6.66 -3.28
C GLU A 68 -0.65 6.43 -1.78
N ASN A 69 -1.04 5.26 -1.29
CA ASN A 69 -0.99 4.91 0.13
C ASN A 69 0.16 3.95 0.52
N SER A 70 0.92 3.42 -0.45
CA SER A 70 2.07 2.55 -0.19
C SER A 70 3.20 3.27 0.50
N LYS A 71 3.34 4.59 0.26
CA LYS A 71 4.44 5.45 0.73
C LYS A 71 4.24 6.04 2.13
N ASN A 72 3.71 5.27 3.09
CA ASN A 72 3.56 5.63 4.53
C ASN A 72 2.22 6.24 4.99
N ASN A 73 1.17 6.30 4.18
CA ASN A 73 -0.10 6.88 4.64
C ASN A 73 -0.96 5.88 5.45
N ILE A 74 -0.81 4.58 5.19
CA ILE A 74 -1.49 3.51 5.93
C ILE A 74 -0.42 2.67 6.61
N LEU A 75 -0.22 2.94 7.90
CA LEU A 75 0.79 2.26 8.73
C LEU A 75 0.13 1.25 9.67
N CYS A 76 0.50 -0.01 9.48
CA CYS A 76 0.21 -1.10 10.38
C CYS A 76 1.39 -1.37 11.30
N SER A 77 1.23 -1.05 12.59
CA SER A 77 2.31 -1.14 13.58
C SER A 77 3.60 -0.47 13.09
N GLY A 78 3.47 0.72 12.50
CA GLY A 78 4.58 1.52 11.98
C GLY A 78 5.16 1.06 10.64
N ARG A 79 4.55 0.09 9.94
CA ARG A 79 4.97 -0.39 8.61
C ARG A 79 3.87 -0.16 7.58
N SER A 80 4.24 0.07 6.32
CA SER A 80 3.23 0.23 5.26
C SER A 80 2.30 -0.99 5.18
N LEU A 81 1.04 -0.77 4.82
CA LEU A 81 0.04 -1.82 4.65
C LEU A 81 0.56 -2.99 3.80
N ILE A 82 1.23 -2.67 2.69
CA ILE A 82 1.78 -3.68 1.78
C ILE A 82 2.85 -4.51 2.49
N TYR A 83 3.78 -3.86 3.20
CA TYR A 83 4.80 -4.55 4.00
C TYR A 83 4.15 -5.46 5.05
N PHE A 84 3.13 -4.97 5.73
CA PHE A 84 2.44 -5.71 6.78
C PHE A 84 1.72 -6.94 6.24
N VAL A 85 1.01 -6.82 5.11
CA VAL A 85 0.37 -7.96 4.42
C VAL A 85 1.40 -9.01 4.03
N ILE A 86 2.57 -8.58 3.53
CA ILE A 86 3.61 -9.52 3.11
C ILE A 86 4.23 -10.25 4.31
N TYR A 87 4.54 -9.52 5.39
CA TYR A 87 5.25 -10.05 6.55
C TYR A 87 4.36 -10.82 7.53
N ARG A 88 3.14 -10.33 7.78
CA ARG A 88 2.20 -10.88 8.78
C ARG A 88 0.85 -11.31 8.23
N GLY A 89 0.50 -10.86 7.04
CA GLY A 89 -0.73 -11.32 6.38
C GLY A 89 -0.65 -12.79 6.01
N HIS A 90 -1.78 -13.32 5.58
CA HIS A 90 -1.95 -14.71 5.19
C HIS A 90 -1.56 -14.90 3.71
N ASP A 91 -1.50 -16.15 3.24
CA ASP A 91 -0.96 -16.46 1.91
C ASP A 91 -1.80 -15.90 0.76
N ASP A 92 -3.11 -15.80 0.97
CA ASP A 92 -4.07 -15.30 0.01
C ASP A 92 -4.18 -13.75 0.01
N ASP A 93 -3.66 -13.07 1.03
CA ASP A 93 -3.59 -11.61 1.06
C ASP A 93 -2.66 -11.06 -0.03
N VAL A 94 -1.58 -11.78 -0.37
CA VAL A 94 -0.71 -11.41 -1.49
C VAL A 94 -1.50 -11.47 -2.82
N GLN A 95 -2.36 -12.48 -2.97
CA GLN A 95 -3.25 -12.57 -4.13
C GLN A 95 -4.30 -11.46 -4.12
N ALA A 96 -4.79 -11.06 -2.95
CA ALA A 96 -5.71 -9.94 -2.79
C ALA A 96 -5.09 -8.63 -3.28
N LEU A 97 -3.83 -8.36 -2.94
CA LEU A 97 -3.09 -7.19 -3.44
C LEU A 97 -3.01 -7.19 -4.98
N PHE A 98 -2.69 -8.34 -5.60
CA PHE A 98 -2.65 -8.44 -7.06
C PHE A 98 -4.04 -8.26 -7.70
N LYS A 99 -5.10 -8.83 -7.09
CA LYS A 99 -6.49 -8.62 -7.55
C LYS A 99 -6.96 -7.17 -7.38
N ALA A 100 -6.40 -6.44 -6.42
CA ALA A 100 -6.60 -5.00 -6.27
C ALA A 100 -5.79 -4.17 -7.29
N GLY A 101 -4.97 -4.81 -8.12
CA GLY A 101 -4.24 -4.17 -9.21
C GLY A 101 -2.82 -3.69 -8.85
N LEU A 102 -2.28 -4.10 -7.69
CA LEU A 102 -0.85 -3.94 -7.41
C LEU A 102 -0.04 -4.80 -8.39
N ALA A 103 0.92 -4.20 -9.10
CA ALA A 103 1.73 -4.99 -10.02
C ALA A 103 2.77 -5.80 -9.24
N PRO A 104 3.08 -7.03 -9.67
CA PRO A 104 4.04 -7.91 -8.97
C PRO A 104 5.47 -7.38 -8.97
N ASN A 105 5.78 -6.42 -9.84
CA ASN A 105 7.09 -5.77 -9.98
C ASN A 105 7.07 -4.29 -9.56
N ASP A 106 5.99 -3.82 -8.93
CA ASP A 106 5.95 -2.48 -8.33
C ASP A 106 7.01 -2.37 -7.24
N ILE A 107 7.64 -1.19 -7.12
CA ILE A 107 8.53 -0.91 -6.00
C ILE A 107 7.70 -0.56 -4.79
N ILE A 108 7.97 -1.30 -3.73
CA ILE A 108 7.48 -1.01 -2.40
C ILE A 108 8.61 -0.33 -1.62
N GLU A 109 8.23 0.65 -0.83
CA GLU A 109 9.13 1.31 0.11
C GLU A 109 8.71 0.93 1.53
N ASP A 110 9.67 0.58 2.37
CA ASP A 110 9.41 0.38 3.79
C ASP A 110 9.61 1.67 4.59
N ASN A 111 9.25 1.62 5.87
CA ASN A 111 9.36 2.77 6.77
C ASN A 111 10.81 3.19 7.07
N ARG A 112 11.81 2.47 6.57
CA ARG A 112 13.23 2.81 6.68
C ARG A 112 13.76 3.41 5.37
N GLY A 113 12.93 3.54 4.33
CA GLY A 113 13.33 4.05 3.02
C GLY A 113 13.96 3.00 2.10
N ARG A 114 13.92 1.71 2.46
CA ARG A 114 14.36 0.65 1.55
C ARG A 114 13.35 0.50 0.43
N ARG A 115 13.82 0.50 -0.81
CA ARG A 115 13.01 0.42 -2.03
C ARG A 115 13.29 -0.90 -2.72
N MET A 116 12.32 -1.79 -2.81
CA MET A 116 12.55 -3.12 -3.37
C MET A 116 11.30 -3.69 -4.02
N THR A 117 11.44 -4.77 -4.78
CA THR A 117 10.26 -5.52 -5.24
C THR A 117 9.67 -6.32 -4.09
N MET A 118 8.41 -6.73 -4.24
CA MET A 118 7.78 -7.67 -3.32
C MET A 118 8.57 -8.98 -3.21
N LEU A 119 9.16 -9.46 -4.32
CA LEU A 119 9.93 -10.71 -4.32
C LEU A 119 11.23 -10.57 -3.53
N ASP A 120 11.98 -9.48 -3.70
CA ASP A 120 13.19 -9.21 -2.91
C ASP A 120 12.88 -9.22 -1.42
N TYR A 121 11.80 -8.53 -1.04
CA TYR A 121 11.42 -8.41 0.36
C TYR A 121 11.08 -9.77 0.99
N VAL A 122 10.23 -10.56 0.35
CA VAL A 122 9.87 -11.90 0.84
C VAL A 122 11.10 -12.81 0.91
N MET A 123 12.01 -12.70 -0.06
CA MET A 123 13.26 -13.47 -0.04
C MET A 123 14.18 -13.04 1.12
N GLN A 124 14.25 -11.76 1.47
CA GLN A 124 14.98 -11.31 2.66
C GLN A 124 14.39 -11.91 3.94
N ILE A 125 13.06 -11.85 4.11
CA ILE A 125 12.38 -12.45 5.26
C ILE A 125 12.70 -13.95 5.34
N TYR A 126 12.55 -14.67 4.22
CA TYR A 126 12.82 -16.11 4.14
C TYR A 126 14.23 -16.47 4.60
N ARG A 127 15.24 -15.69 4.17
CA ARG A 127 16.65 -15.90 4.55
C ARG A 127 16.89 -15.65 6.03
N SER A 128 16.17 -14.70 6.62
CA SER A 128 16.32 -14.31 8.04
C SER A 128 15.49 -15.14 9.03
N GLU A 129 14.52 -15.93 8.57
CA GLU A 129 13.59 -16.65 9.46
C GLU A 129 14.21 -17.97 9.96
N PRO A 130 14.46 -18.12 11.27
CA PRO A 130 15.00 -19.36 11.82
C PRO A 130 13.95 -20.47 11.96
N ASN A 131 12.65 -20.14 12.01
CA ASN A 131 11.58 -21.14 12.21
C ASN A 131 11.17 -21.79 10.89
N GLU A 132 11.39 -23.11 10.77
CA GLU A 132 11.10 -23.87 9.54
C GLU A 132 9.60 -23.91 9.18
N ASN A 133 8.70 -23.97 10.16
CA ASN A 133 7.25 -23.93 9.88
C ASN A 133 6.85 -22.59 9.24
N LYS A 134 7.41 -21.47 9.73
CA LYS A 134 7.17 -20.14 9.14
C LYS A 134 7.82 -20.00 7.76
N LYS A 135 9.00 -20.59 7.55
CA LYS A 135 9.67 -20.61 6.24
C LYS A 135 8.81 -21.23 5.16
N GLU A 136 8.10 -22.33 5.45
CA GLU A 136 7.21 -22.96 4.46
C GLU A 136 6.03 -22.04 4.08
N THR A 137 5.46 -21.30 5.03
CA THR A 137 4.46 -20.25 4.73
C THR A 137 5.06 -19.14 3.85
N ILE A 138 6.26 -18.65 4.20
CA ILE A 138 6.94 -17.61 3.40
C ILE A 138 7.24 -18.11 1.98
N LYS A 139 7.64 -19.38 1.84
CA LYS A 139 7.90 -20.03 0.55
C LYS A 139 6.64 -20.15 -0.32
N ALA A 140 5.47 -20.38 0.30
CA ALA A 140 4.20 -20.32 -0.40
C ALA A 140 3.95 -18.91 -1.01
N LYS A 141 4.23 -17.84 -0.25
CA LYS A 141 4.16 -16.46 -0.76
C LYS A 141 5.14 -16.21 -1.91
N ILE A 142 6.38 -16.69 -1.81
CA ILE A 142 7.37 -16.63 -2.91
C ILE A 142 6.79 -17.27 -4.19
N LYS A 143 6.17 -18.45 -4.05
CA LYS A 143 5.55 -19.17 -5.18
C LYS A 143 4.42 -18.38 -5.81
N VAL A 144 3.55 -17.75 -5.00
CA VAL A 144 2.47 -16.87 -5.48
C VAL A 144 3.03 -15.69 -6.27
N ILE A 145 4.04 -15.00 -5.75
CA ILE A 145 4.66 -13.84 -6.40
C ILE A 145 5.31 -14.27 -7.73
N ARG A 146 6.05 -15.38 -7.75
CA ARG A 146 6.66 -15.91 -8.98
C ARG A 146 5.61 -16.32 -10.02
N LYS A 147 4.49 -16.94 -9.60
CA LYS A 147 3.37 -17.28 -10.50
C LYS A 147 2.74 -16.04 -11.12
N ALA A 148 2.72 -14.92 -10.39
CA ALA A 148 2.33 -13.61 -10.91
C ALA A 148 3.41 -12.95 -11.80
N ARG A 149 4.52 -13.63 -12.13
CA ARG A 149 5.68 -13.08 -12.86
C ARG A 149 6.44 -11.98 -12.10
N GLY A 150 6.37 -12.03 -10.76
CA GLY A 150 7.21 -11.22 -9.90
C GLY A 150 8.68 -11.59 -10.05
N LYS A 151 9.52 -10.58 -10.15
CA LYS A 151 10.97 -10.64 -10.32
C LYS A 151 11.66 -9.82 -9.24
N THR A 152 12.90 -10.15 -8.93
CA THR A 152 13.75 -9.33 -8.06
C THR A 152 14.22 -8.06 -8.79
N CYS A 153 14.68 -7.06 -8.04
CA CYS A 153 15.33 -5.87 -8.56
C CYS A 153 16.49 -6.22 -9.48
N ALA A 154 17.32 -7.20 -9.08
CA ALA A 154 18.43 -7.69 -9.89
C ALA A 154 17.97 -8.29 -11.22
N GLN A 155 16.90 -9.10 -11.22
CA GLN A 155 16.32 -9.69 -12.44
C GLN A 155 15.64 -8.66 -13.36
N LEU A 156 15.30 -7.49 -12.84
CA LEU A 156 14.72 -6.38 -13.57
C LEU A 156 15.75 -5.31 -13.94
N GLU A 157 17.02 -5.48 -13.55
CA GLU A 157 18.10 -4.50 -13.75
C GLU A 157 17.74 -3.08 -13.23
N ARG A 158 16.98 -3.03 -12.12
CA ARG A 158 16.50 -1.76 -11.56
C ARG A 158 17.54 -1.09 -10.68
N ARG A 159 17.85 0.16 -11.02
CA ARG A 159 18.80 1.01 -10.28
C ARG A 159 18.17 1.83 -9.16
N ASP A 160 16.85 1.92 -9.11
CA ASP A 160 16.13 2.68 -8.09
C ASP A 160 15.71 1.83 -6.87
N CYS A 161 16.21 0.59 -6.81
CA CYS A 161 16.10 -0.26 -5.64
C CYS A 161 17.21 0.03 -4.63
N VAL A 162 16.84 0.06 -3.35
CA VAL A 162 17.69 0.19 -2.17
C VAL A 162 17.37 -0.98 -1.25
N LEU A 163 18.13 -2.07 -1.34
CA LEU A 163 17.86 -3.32 -0.60
C LEU A 163 18.39 -3.27 0.84
N GLU A 164 19.47 -2.52 1.04
CA GLU A 164 20.17 -2.31 2.30
C GLU A 164 20.36 -0.80 2.47
N LEU A 165 20.23 -0.32 3.70
CA LEU A 165 20.54 1.06 4.04
C LEU A 165 22.02 1.12 4.45
N PRO A 166 22.74 2.18 4.05
CA PRO A 166 24.12 2.40 4.49
C PRO A 166 24.23 2.59 6.01
#